data_AF-A0A7C6E331-F1
#
_entry.id   AF-A0A7C6E331-F1
#
_cell.length_a   1.000
_cell.length_b   1.000
_cell.length_c   1.000
_cell.angle_alpha   90.00
_cell.angle_beta   90.00
_cell.angle_gamma   90.00
#
_symmetry.space_group_name_H-M   'P 1'
#
loop_
_entity.id
_entity.type
_entity.pdbx_description
1 polymer ?
#
loop_
_entity_poly.entity_id
_entity_poly.type
_entity_poly.pdbx_seq_one_letter_code
_entity_poly.pdbx_strand_id
1 'polypeptide(L)' 'IPVDKVEAPEYLALAQGRMKRKVMGAVEAVRGGVKRVVFADARVENPIRRALAGEGTVVR' A
#
# COMPACT_ATOMS: atom_id res chain seq x y z
N ILE A 1 4.44 4.92 -0.20
CA ILE A 1 3.96 5.11 -1.58
C ILE A 1 3.14 6.39 -1.60
N PRO A 2 3.69 7.47 -2.17
CA PRO A 2 2.95 8.70 -2.45
C PRO A 2 1.94 8.46 -3.58
N VAL A 3 0.66 8.75 -3.37
CA VAL A 3 -0.40 8.51 -4.37
C VAL A 3 -0.26 9.35 -5.65
N ASP A 4 0.47 10.46 -5.59
CA ASP A 4 0.81 11.33 -6.71
C ASP A 4 1.86 10.70 -7.65
N LYS A 5 2.71 9.81 -7.13
CA LYS A 5 3.79 9.19 -7.90
C LYS A 5 3.46 7.80 -8.44
N VAL A 6 2.30 7.24 -8.06
CA VAL A 6 1.92 5.88 -8.45
C VAL A 6 1.77 5.70 -9.95
N GLU A 7 1.37 6.73 -10.69
CA GLU A 7 1.16 6.64 -12.14
C GLU A 7 2.48 6.66 -12.92
N ALA A 8 3.60 7.00 -12.26
CA ALA A 8 4.90 6.93 -12.89
C ALA A 8 5.21 5.47 -13.27
N PRO A 9 5.61 5.19 -14.53
CA PRO A 9 5.83 3.82 -15.02
C PRO A 9 6.77 2.98 -14.15
N GLU A 10 7.78 3.64 -13.57
CA GLU A 10 8.73 3.05 -12.62
C GLU A 10 8.08 2.50 -11.35
N TYR A 11 7.06 3.18 -10.81
CA TYR A 11 6.32 2.70 -9.63
C TYR A 11 5.39 1.54 -9.97
N LEU A 12 4.73 1.61 -11.14
CA LEU A 12 3.86 0.51 -11.61
C LEU A 12 4.66 -0.74 -11.97
N ALA A 13 5.88 -0.59 -12.48
CA ALA A 13 6.76 -1.71 -12.82
C ALA A 13 7.19 -2.51 -11.59
N LEU A 14 7.29 -1.86 -10.42
CA LEU A 14 7.61 -2.49 -9.14
C LEU A 14 6.44 -3.33 -8.60
N ALA A 15 5.20 -3.00 -8.96
CA ALA A 15 4.01 -3.70 -8.51
C ALA A 15 3.55 -4.72 -9.57
N GLN A 16 4.04 -5.97 -9.46
CA GLN A 16 3.69 -7.04 -10.40
C GLN A 16 2.56 -7.95 -9.90
N GLY A 17 1.84 -8.58 -10.84
CA GLY A 17 0.83 -9.60 -10.56
C GLY A 17 -0.28 -9.13 -9.60
N ARG A 18 -0.58 -9.93 -8.57
CA ARG A 18 -1.62 -9.60 -7.58
C ARG A 18 -1.29 -8.32 -6.79
N MET A 19 -0.02 -7.93 -6.68
CA MET A 19 0.36 -6.72 -5.94
C MET A 19 -0.08 -5.44 -6.66
N LYS A 20 -0.07 -5.43 -8.00
CA LYS A 20 -0.59 -4.31 -8.79
C LYS A 20 -2.01 -3.94 -8.38
N ARG A 21 -2.90 -4.94 -8.29
CA ARG A 21 -4.30 -4.74 -7.92
C ARG A 21 -4.46 -4.19 -6.49
N LYS A 22 -3.65 -4.68 -5.56
CA LYS A 22 -3.64 -4.18 -4.18
C LYS A 22 -3.25 -2.70 -4.14
N VAL A 23 -2.15 -2.35 -4.79
CA VAL A 23 -1.66 -0.96 -4.87
C VAL A 23 -2.70 -0.05 -5.50
N MET A 24 -3.30 -0.44 -6.64
CA MET A 24 -4.35 0.36 -7.29
C MET A 24 -5.54 0.60 -6.36
N GLY A 25 -6.07 -0.43 -5.70
CA GLY A 25 -7.20 -0.26 -4.78
C GLY A 25 -6.87 0.60 -3.56
N ALA A 26 -5.63 0.51 -3.04
CA ALA A 26 -5.20 1.39 -1.95
C ALA A 26 -5.08 2.86 -2.38
N VAL A 27 -4.63 3.10 -3.62
CA VAL A 27 -4.51 4.44 -4.19
C VAL A 27 -5.89 5.04 -4.45
N GLU A 28 -6.83 4.25 -4.99
CA GLU A 28 -8.23 4.64 -5.14
C GLU A 28 -8.87 4.98 -3.79
N ALA A 29 -8.63 4.17 -2.75
CA ALA A 29 -9.14 4.44 -1.40
C ALA A 29 -8.59 5.76 -0.83
N VAL A 30 -7.29 6.02 -0.98
CA VAL A 30 -6.68 7.27 -0.51
C VAL A 30 -7.18 8.48 -1.30
N ARG A 31 -7.28 8.36 -2.63
CA ARG A 31 -7.90 9.40 -3.49
C ARG A 31 -9.37 9.65 -3.11
N GLY A 32 -10.07 8.62 -2.65
CA GLY A 32 -11.44 8.68 -2.12
C GLY A 32 -11.57 9.24 -0.70
N GLY A 33 -10.48 9.71 -0.08
CA GLY A 33 -10.50 10.36 1.24
C GLY A 33 -10.01 9.50 2.40
N VAL A 34 -9.59 8.26 2.17
CA VAL A 34 -8.92 7.46 3.21
C VAL A 34 -7.56 8.07 3.54
N LYS A 35 -7.31 8.37 4.82
CA LYS A 35 -6.06 9.05 5.24
C LYS A 35 -4.78 8.24 4.99
N ARG A 36 -4.87 6.91 5.04
CA ARG A 36 -3.72 6.00 4.91
C ARG A 36 -4.19 4.57 4.72
N VAL A 37 -3.53 3.84 3.82
CA VAL A 37 -3.61 2.38 3.74
C VAL A 37 -2.26 1.77 4.12
N VAL A 38 -2.26 0.64 4.82
CA VAL A 38 -1.03 -0.10 5.18
C VAL A 38 -1.16 -1.55 4.72
N PHE A 39 -0.21 -2.01 3.91
CA PHE A 39 -0.05 -3.42 3.58
C PHE A 39 0.83 -4.10 4.62
N ALA A 40 0.19 -4.83 5.54
CA ALA A 40 0.85 -5.65 6.54
C ALA A 40 1.30 -7.01 5.98
N ASP A 41 2.33 -7.61 6.57
CA ASP A 41 2.67 -9.02 6.35
C ASP A 41 1.81 -9.89 7.27
N ALA A 42 0.95 -10.73 6.68
CA ALA A 42 0.04 -11.58 7.46
C ALA A 42 0.71 -12.85 8.01
N ARG A 43 1.94 -13.16 7.60
CA ARG A 43 2.66 -14.40 7.99
C ARG A 43 3.32 -14.30 9.36
N VAL A 44 3.46 -13.08 9.88
CA VAL A 44 4.15 -12.82 11.15
C VAL A 44 3.16 -12.76 12.31
N GLU A 45 3.68 -12.92 13.53
CA GLU A 45 2.87 -12.71 14.74
C GLU A 45 2.44 -11.25 14.90
N ASN A 46 1.24 -11.05 15.45
CA ASN A 46 0.65 -9.73 15.71
C ASN A 46 0.69 -8.76 14.51
N PRO A 47 0.28 -9.18 13.30
CA PRO A 47 0.55 -8.44 12.06
C PRO A 47 -0.10 -7.05 12.03
N ILE A 48 -1.27 -6.91 12.64
CA ILE A 48 -1.97 -5.61 12.76
C ILE A 48 -1.20 -4.66 13.68
N ARG A 49 -0.78 -5.12 14.86
CA ARG A 49 -0.04 -4.26 15.82
C ARG A 49 1.27 -3.79 15.21
N ARG A 50 2.00 -4.67 14.54
CA ARG A 50 3.25 -4.35 13.82
C ARG A 50 3.03 -3.31 12.72
N ALA A 51 1.99 -3.48 11.91
CA ALA A 51 1.64 -2.51 10.88
C ALA A 51 1.30 -1.11 11.46
N LEU A 52 0.57 -1.08 12.57
CA LEU A 52 0.28 0.17 13.28
C LEU A 52 1.52 0.79 13.92
N ALA A 53 2.49 -0.02 14.35
CA ALA A 53 3.80 0.40 14.86
C ALA A 53 4.76 0.92 13.77
N GLY A 54 4.35 0.86 12.49
CA GLY A 54 5.10 1.44 11.37
C GLY A 54 5.70 0.41 10.41
N GLU A 55 5.45 -0.88 10.62
CA GLU A 55 5.94 -1.92 9.72
C GLU A 55 5.04 -2.09 8.47
N GLY A 56 5.63 -2.59 7.39
CA GLY A 56 4.93 -2.82 6.12
C GLY A 56 4.93 -1.61 5.19
N THR A 57 4.12 -1.70 4.13
CA THR A 57 4.11 -0.69 3.06
C THR A 57 2.95 0.28 3.24
N VAL A 58 3.28 1.57 3.40
CA VAL A 58 2.30 2.62 3.64
C VAL A 58 1.95 3.37 2.35
N VAL A 59 0.66 3.55 2.07
CA VAL A 59 0.13 4.37 0.98
C VAL A 59 -0.54 5.61 1.57
N ARG A 60 -0.15 6.79 1.10
CA ARG A 60 -0.63 8.11 1.54
C ARG A 60 -0.57 9.11 0.39
#